data_AF-A0A7S0DEW3-F1
#
_entry.id   AF-A0A7S0DEW3-F1
#
_cell.length_a   1.000
_cell.length_b   1.000
_cell.length_c   1.000
_cell.angle_alpha   90.00
_cell.angle_beta   90.00
_cell.angle_gamma   90.00
#
_symmetry.space_group_name_H-M   'P 1'
#
loop_
_entity.id
_entity.type
_entity.pdbx_description
1 polymer ?
#
loop_
_entity_poly.entity_id
_entity_poly.type
_entity_poly.pdbx_seq_one_letter_code
_entity_poly.pdbx_strand_id
1 'polypeptide(L)'
;TYFLQGQVVVLAGNTLTIQKGTMIYATPDFLGKNTVLIVEQGAKIVAEGTKEEPITFTAARPTNSTQYKGLWGGIILCGKAPISSATGTNEVDGLTVDSLGGGG
;
A
#
# COMPACT_ATOMS: atom_id res chain seq x y z
N THR A 1 15.02 -1.85 -8.50
CA THR A 1 14.56 -1.05 -7.36
C THR A 1 13.43 -0.17 -7.80
N TYR A 2 12.37 -0.05 -7.00
CA TYR A 2 11.21 0.80 -7.28
C TYR A 2 10.95 1.74 -6.09
N PHE A 3 10.28 2.86 -6.37
CA PHE A 3 9.83 3.80 -5.35
C PHE A 3 8.31 3.88 -5.39
N LEU A 4 7.68 3.78 -4.23
CA LEU A 4 6.28 4.06 -4.01
C LEU A 4 6.18 5.42 -3.33
N GLN A 5 5.24 6.24 -3.79
CA GLN A 5 5.01 7.56 -3.24
C GLN A 5 3.52 7.75 -2.97
N GLY A 6 3.18 8.22 -1.76
CA GLY A 6 1.80 8.39 -1.34
C GLY A 6 0.98 7.09 -1.38
N GLN A 7 -0.31 7.22 -1.74
CA GLN A 7 -1.20 6.08 -1.89
C GLN A 7 -1.04 5.47 -3.28
N VAL A 8 -0.63 4.20 -3.32
CA VAL A 8 -0.56 3.43 -4.56
C VAL A 8 -1.68 2.40 -4.53
N VAL A 9 -2.61 2.50 -5.48
CA VAL A 9 -3.84 1.69 -5.51
C VAL A 9 -3.82 0.72 -6.69
N VAL A 10 -4.03 -0.57 -6.41
CA VAL A 10 -4.28 -1.60 -7.42
C VAL A 10 -5.79 -1.76 -7.56
N LEU A 11 -6.32 -1.24 -8.66
CA LEU A 11 -7.76 -1.21 -8.91
C LEU A 11 -8.32 -2.61 -9.18
N ALA A 12 -9.61 -2.81 -8.84
CA ALA A 12 -10.32 -4.05 -9.10
C ALA A 12 -10.13 -4.59 -10.53
N GLY A 13 -9.94 -5.91 -10.66
CA GLY A 13 -9.68 -6.57 -11.95
C GLY A 13 -8.22 -6.55 -12.40
N ASN A 14 -7.36 -5.74 -11.77
CA ASN A 14 -5.93 -5.71 -12.08
C ASN A 14 -5.12 -6.66 -11.19
N THR A 15 -3.94 -7.04 -11.69
CA THR A 15 -2.95 -7.82 -10.94
C THR A 15 -1.63 -7.06 -10.89
N LEU A 16 -1.16 -6.78 -9.67
CA LEU A 16 0.19 -6.27 -9.44
C LEU A 16 1.15 -7.45 -9.26
N THR A 17 2.07 -7.64 -10.20
CA THR A 17 3.12 -8.66 -10.08
C THR A 17 4.44 -8.01 -9.70
N ILE A 18 5.01 -8.44 -8.57
CA ILE A 18 6.30 -7.98 -8.07
C ILE A 18 7.30 -9.12 -8.25
N GLN A 19 8.35 -8.85 -9.02
CA GLN A 19 9.39 -9.82 -9.29
C GLN A 19 10.15 -10.17 -8.00
N LYS A 20 10.60 -11.41 -7.88
CA LYS A 20 11.51 -11.84 -6.80
C LYS A 20 12.76 -10.96 -6.74
N GLY A 21 13.34 -10.80 -5.54
CA GLY A 21 14.51 -9.94 -5.32
C GLY A 21 14.23 -8.43 -5.43
N THR A 22 12.97 -8.02 -5.60
CA THR A 22 12.65 -6.60 -5.76
C THR A 22 12.78 -5.82 -4.45
N MET A 23 13.54 -4.74 -4.49
CA MET A 23 13.59 -3.72 -3.44
C MET A 23 12.61 -2.58 -3.78
N ILE A 24 11.71 -2.29 -2.85
CA ILE A 24 10.69 -1.25 -2.94
C ILE A 24 10.85 -0.27 -1.79
N TYR A 25 11.04 1.00 -2.14
CA TYR A 25 11.20 2.08 -1.18
C TYR A 25 9.95 2.95 -1.09
N ALA A 26 9.42 3.11 0.11
CA ALA A 26 8.35 4.05 0.42
C ALA A 26 8.90 5.45 0.64
N THR A 27 8.31 6.44 -0.03
CA THR A 27 8.63 7.86 0.09
C THR A 27 7.35 8.66 0.37
N PRO A 28 7.38 9.63 1.29
CA PRO A 28 6.22 10.47 1.52
C PRO A 28 5.83 11.23 0.24
N ASP A 29 4.54 11.50 0.08
CA ASP A 29 4.05 12.32 -1.02
C ASP A 29 4.48 13.80 -0.89
N PHE A 30 4.11 14.62 -1.86
CA PHE A 30 4.42 16.06 -1.86
C PHE A 30 3.78 16.83 -0.69
N LEU A 31 2.80 16.23 -0.01
CA LEU A 31 2.13 16.79 1.17
C LEU A 31 2.68 16.20 2.48
N GLY A 32 3.69 15.31 2.42
CA GLY A 32 4.27 14.66 3.58
C GLY A 32 3.48 13.47 4.11
N LYS A 33 2.48 12.95 3.39
CA LYS A 33 1.71 11.77 3.81
C LYS A 33 2.51 10.49 3.59
N ASN A 34 2.34 9.54 4.50
CA ASN A 34 2.99 8.24 4.47
C ASN A 34 2.55 7.42 3.25
N THR A 35 3.45 6.55 2.78
CA THR A 35 3.19 5.68 1.64
C THR A 35 2.41 4.45 2.07
N VAL A 36 1.40 4.06 1.30
CA VAL A 36 0.65 2.81 1.51
C VAL A 36 0.35 2.17 0.16
N LEU A 37 0.44 0.84 0.09
CA LEU A 37 -0.02 0.07 -1.06
C LEU A 37 -1.41 -0.50 -0.74
N ILE A 38 -2.40 -0.11 -1.54
CA ILE A 38 -3.80 -0.53 -1.38
C ILE A 38 -4.14 -1.48 -2.53
N VAL A 39 -4.59 -2.68 -2.21
CA VAL A 39 -5.07 -3.66 -3.18
C VAL A 39 -6.58 -3.77 -2.99
N GLU A 40 -7.34 -3.22 -3.94
CA GLU A 40 -8.80 -3.16 -3.84
C GLU A 40 -9.46 -4.54 -3.89
N GLN A 41 -10.73 -4.58 -3.49
CA GLN A 41 -11.54 -5.77 -3.60
C GLN A 41 -11.66 -6.21 -5.06
N GLY A 42 -11.20 -7.43 -5.36
CA GLY A 42 -11.19 -7.95 -6.72
C GLY A 42 -9.91 -7.63 -7.50
N ALA A 43 -8.97 -6.89 -6.92
CA ALA A 43 -7.60 -6.82 -7.39
C ALA A 43 -6.76 -7.98 -6.84
N LYS A 44 -5.56 -8.18 -7.39
CA LYS A 44 -4.60 -9.20 -6.95
C LYS A 44 -3.20 -8.63 -6.80
N ILE A 45 -2.44 -9.19 -5.87
CA ILE A 45 -0.99 -8.99 -5.76
C ILE A 45 -0.30 -10.36 -5.84
N VAL A 46 0.73 -10.47 -6.68
CA VAL A 46 1.59 -11.64 -6.84
C VAL A 46 3.00 -11.22 -6.46
N ALA A 47 3.46 -11.67 -5.29
CA ALA A 47 4.75 -11.31 -4.71
C ALA A 47 5.46 -12.57 -4.18
N GLU A 48 6.00 -13.37 -5.09
CA GLU A 48 6.59 -14.68 -4.81
C GLU A 48 8.11 -14.58 -4.55
N GLY A 49 8.48 -13.82 -3.51
CA GLY A 49 9.87 -13.74 -3.06
C GLY A 49 10.34 -15.03 -2.41
N THR A 50 11.64 -15.33 -2.50
CA THR A 50 12.26 -16.48 -1.84
C THR A 50 13.21 -16.03 -0.74
N LYS A 51 13.80 -16.98 0.00
CA LYS A 51 14.84 -16.68 0.99
C LYS A 51 16.09 -16.09 0.34
N GLU A 52 16.43 -16.58 -0.86
CA GLU A 52 17.58 -16.14 -1.65
C GLU A 52 17.30 -14.84 -2.41
N GLU A 53 16.06 -14.64 -2.84
CA GLU A 53 15.60 -13.46 -3.59
C GLU A 53 14.36 -12.84 -2.93
N PRO A 54 14.51 -12.26 -1.72
CA PRO A 54 13.37 -11.71 -0.98
C PRO A 54 12.82 -10.46 -1.68
N ILE A 55 11.51 -10.27 -1.60
CA ILE A 55 10.88 -8.98 -1.91
C ILE A 55 10.90 -8.15 -0.64
N THR A 56 11.50 -6.96 -0.70
CA THR A 56 11.67 -6.10 0.47
C THR A 56 10.94 -4.79 0.25
N PHE A 57 10.00 -4.49 1.15
CA PHE A 57 9.38 -3.18 1.29
C PHE A 57 10.00 -2.47 2.49
N THR A 58 10.47 -1.24 2.30
CA THR A 58 11.04 -0.45 3.39
C THR A 58 10.89 1.03 3.13
N ALA A 59 10.97 1.85 4.18
CA ALA A 59 11.04 3.30 4.02
C ALA A 59 12.36 3.70 3.35
N ALA A 60 12.31 4.62 2.39
CA ALA A 60 13.51 5.32 1.94
C ALA A 60 14.08 6.09 3.14
N ARG A 61 15.26 5.69 3.62
CA ARG A 61 15.94 6.42 4.69
C ARG A 61 16.54 7.69 4.09
N PRO A 62 16.10 8.90 4.51
CA PRO A 62 16.80 10.12 4.11
C PRO A 62 18.20 10.09 4.72
N THR A 63 19.22 10.50 3.96
CA THR A 63 20.64 10.44 4.31
C THR A 63 20.99 11.17 5.62
N ASN A 64 20.09 12.01 6.10
CA ASN A 64 20.27 13.02 7.13
C ASN A 64 19.05 13.11 8.07
N SER A 65 18.22 12.07 8.17
CA SER A 65 17.07 12.05 9.07
C SER A 65 16.92 10.73 9.83
N THR A 66 16.65 10.83 11.13
CA THR A 66 16.22 9.72 11.99
C THR A 66 14.72 9.43 11.84
N GLN A 67 14.00 10.28 11.09
CA GLN A 67 12.55 10.28 10.93
C GLN A 67 12.14 9.49 9.67
N TYR A 68 12.52 8.22 9.62
CA TYR A 68 12.06 7.28 8.58
C TYR A 68 11.01 6.29 9.11
N LYS A 69 10.77 6.29 10.43
CA LYS A 69 9.69 5.53 11.07
C LYS A 69 8.35 6.14 10.66
N GLY A 70 7.40 5.30 10.27
CA GLY A 70 6.06 5.72 9.85
C GLY A 70 5.94 6.06 8.37
N LEU A 71 7.04 6.27 7.62
CA LEU A 71 6.96 6.59 6.19
C LEU A 71 6.37 5.46 5.34
N TRP A 72 6.48 4.22 5.81
CA TRP A 72 5.82 3.05 5.22
C TRP A 72 4.64 2.64 6.09
N GLY A 73 3.43 2.84 5.56
CA GLY A 73 2.15 2.48 6.17
C GLY A 73 1.74 1.02 5.96
N GLY A 74 2.48 0.27 5.14
CA GLY A 74 2.21 -1.15 4.90
C GLY A 74 1.37 -1.42 3.65
N ILE A 75 0.81 -2.63 3.60
CA ILE A 75 -0.03 -3.10 2.50
C ILE A 75 -1.43 -3.33 3.06
N ILE A 76 -2.44 -2.73 2.42
CA ILE A 76 -3.84 -2.95 2.72
C ILE A 76 -4.41 -3.87 1.63
N LEU A 77 -4.89 -5.05 2.03
CA LEU A 77 -5.55 -5.99 1.13
C LEU A 77 -7.06 -6.00 1.42
N CYS A 78 -7.84 -5.40 0.54
CA CYS A 78 -9.29 -5.38 0.64
C CYS A 78 -9.86 -6.73 0.18
N GLY A 79 -10.09 -7.63 1.14
CA GLY A 79 -10.68 -8.95 0.88
C GLY A 79 -12.16 -8.90 0.51
N LYS A 80 -12.74 -10.07 0.17
CA LYS A 80 -14.19 -10.23 -0.09
C LYS A 80 -14.97 -10.74 1.13
N ALA A 81 -14.41 -10.63 2.34
CA ALA A 81 -15.08 -11.09 3.55
C ALA A 81 -16.35 -10.25 3.78
N PRO A 82 -17.52 -10.87 4.02
CA PRO A 82 -18.71 -10.11 4.38
C PRO A 82 -18.46 -9.40 5.72
N ILE A 83 -18.65 -8.09 5.75
CA ILE A 83 -18.53 -7.29 6.96
C ILE A 83 -19.74 -7.54 7.87
N SER A 84 -19.51 -7.85 9.14
CA SER A 84 -20.57 -7.96 10.14
C SER A 84 -20.91 -6.57 10.69
N SER A 85 -21.43 -5.68 9.85
CA SER A 85 -22.06 -4.45 10.33
C SER A 85 -23.35 -4.19 9.56
N ALA A 86 -24.44 -4.00 10.31
CA ALA A 86 -25.79 -3.74 9.80
C ALA A 86 -25.96 -2.39 9.08
N THR A 87 -24.86 -1.68 8.84
CA THR A 87 -24.75 -0.45 8.05
C THR A 87 -23.44 -0.54 7.27
N GLY A 88 -23.53 -0.78 5.96
CA GLY A 88 -22.47 -1.33 5.12
C GLY A 88 -21.34 -0.40 4.68
N THR A 89 -20.85 0.51 5.52
CA THR A 89 -19.62 1.28 5.24
C THR A 89 -18.95 1.62 6.56
N ASN A 90 -18.00 0.80 7.00
CA ASN A 90 -17.11 1.19 8.09
C ASN A 90 -15.67 0.98 7.62
N GLU A 91 -15.03 2.13 7.52
CA GLU A 91 -13.66 2.40 7.12
C GLU A 91 -12.68 1.49 7.86
N VAL A 92 -11.74 0.90 7.12
CA VAL A 92 -10.59 0.24 7.74
C VAL A 92 -9.54 1.32 7.96
N ASP A 93 -9.30 1.64 9.23
CA ASP A 93 -8.14 2.41 9.70
C ASP A 93 -8.07 3.88 9.23
N GLY A 94 -9.11 4.67 9.50
CA GLY A 94 -9.09 6.14 9.30
C GLY A 94 -8.98 6.61 7.84
N LEU A 95 -9.03 5.68 6.89
CA LEU A 95 -9.22 5.97 5.47
C LEU A 95 -10.72 6.16 5.24
N THR A 96 -11.18 7.37 5.54
CA THR A 96 -12.51 7.80 5.14
C THR A 96 -12.58 7.77 3.60
N VAL A 97 -13.72 7.37 3.03
CA VAL A 97 -13.93 7.20 1.57
C VAL A 97 -13.61 8.47 0.76
N ASP A 98 -13.60 9.63 1.41
CA ASP A 98 -13.16 10.94 0.96
C ASP A 98 -11.63 11.06 0.76
N SER A 99 -10.81 10.23 1.41
CA SER A 99 -9.37 10.14 1.11
C SER A 99 -9.05 9.29 -0.12
N LEU A 100 -10.01 8.56 -0.68
CA LEU A 100 -9.85 7.77 -1.91
C LEU A 100 -10.39 8.48 -3.16
N GLY A 101 -10.88 9.71 -3.02
CA GLY A 101 -11.00 10.67 -4.12
C GLY A 101 -11.61 10.13 -5.42
N GLY A 102 -12.72 9.41 -5.32
CA GLY A 102 -13.55 9.02 -6.44
C GLY A 102 -14.99 9.47 -6.20
N GLY A 103 -15.36 10.65 -6.70
CA GLY A 103 -16.76 11.00 -6.95
C GLY A 103 -17.20 12.37 -6.42
N GLY A 104 -17.03 13.38 -7.27
CA GLY A 104 -17.65 14.70 -7.22
C GLY A 104 -17.34 15.46 -8.50
#